data_AF-A0A9D8VDM3-F1
#
_entry.id   AF-A0A9D8VDM3-F1
#
_cell.length_a   1.000
_cell.length_b   1.000
_cell.length_c   1.000
_cell.angle_alpha   90.00
_cell.angle_beta   90.00
_cell.angle_gamma   90.00
#
_symmetry.space_group_name_H-M   'P 1'
#
loop_
_entity.id
_entity.type
_entity.pdbx_description
1 polymer ?
#
loop_
_entity_poly.entity_id
_entity_poly.type
_entity_poly.pdbx_seq_one_letter_code
_entity_poly.pdbx_strand_id
1 'polypeptide(L)'
;MSDRDVAVDCLADAFRRDASGALPEFIAYFDQHDWRSWEEEQVFTAFRQFVFRKTLDGVYRMHGERDPQLARLIRNLKLTIAESAEVVLYKKGQVAWIRTSEAPVENALEPIPLELFERRVCVCEGDTAPDLLACTVRVLRHQTLFAPSVPLTGLAIALRNALARTRPVSGEAQEPTAYSNLSADWVRDVIRAVSSRMWPSYQGKVSRPVYEAYQEAAFLVVVRGYCHSAAVASTLHLTAKEYRERHRNTFEYVLRQFRRRLRAEYLADLSAERAG
;
A
#
# COMPACT_ATOMS: atom_id res chain seq x y z
N MET A 1 19.69 13.18 0.49
CA MET A 1 18.82 14.38 0.61
C MET A 1 17.68 13.98 1.52
N SER A 2 17.56 14.59 2.69
CA SER A 2 16.48 14.27 3.63
C SER A 2 15.14 14.81 3.13
N ASP A 3 14.02 14.26 3.60
CA ASP A 3 12.68 14.76 3.27
C ASP A 3 12.51 16.23 3.69
N ARG A 4 13.24 16.66 4.73
CA ARG A 4 13.30 18.06 5.16
C ARG A 4 13.99 18.93 4.11
N ASP A 5 15.10 18.48 3.53
CA ASP A 5 15.82 19.24 2.50
C ASP A 5 14.94 19.38 1.24
N VAL A 6 14.28 18.29 0.85
CA VAL A 6 13.30 18.27 -0.26
C VAL A 6 12.20 19.31 -0.02
N ALA A 7 11.62 19.35 1.18
CA ALA A 7 10.56 20.30 1.49
C ALA A 7 11.05 21.76 1.48
N VAL A 8 12.24 22.01 2.02
CA VAL A 8 12.87 23.34 2.04
C VAL A 8 13.17 23.82 0.61
N ASP A 9 13.70 22.95 -0.25
CA ASP A 9 13.95 23.29 -1.66
C ASP A 9 12.66 23.64 -2.40
N CYS A 10 11.56 22.91 -2.14
CA CYS A 10 10.28 23.25 -2.75
C CYS A 10 9.73 24.60 -2.28
N LEU A 11 9.93 24.95 -1.00
CA LEU A 11 9.56 26.26 -0.47
C LEU A 11 10.42 27.36 -1.08
N ALA A 12 11.73 27.14 -1.19
CA ALA A 12 12.65 28.08 -1.82
C ALA A 12 12.25 28.35 -3.29
N ASP A 13 11.84 27.31 -4.01
CA ASP A 13 11.30 27.43 -5.37
C ASP A 13 9.99 28.22 -5.41
N ALA A 14 9.05 27.93 -4.51
CA ALA A 14 7.75 28.61 -4.44
C ALA A 14 7.88 30.13 -4.19
N PHE A 15 8.91 30.53 -3.45
CA PHE A 15 9.22 31.92 -3.12
C PHE A 15 10.45 32.46 -3.89
N ARG A 16 10.81 31.82 -5.01
CA ARG A 16 11.89 32.32 -5.85
C ARG A 16 11.49 33.66 -6.46
N ARG A 17 12.37 34.65 -6.29
CA ARG A 17 12.18 35.96 -6.91
C ARG A 17 12.66 35.94 -8.36
N ASP A 18 11.98 36.70 -9.21
CA ASP A 18 12.45 36.95 -10.58
C ASP A 18 13.51 38.07 -10.63
N ALA A 19 13.93 38.45 -11.83
CA ALA A 19 14.94 39.50 -12.04
C ALA A 19 14.51 40.88 -11.52
N SER A 20 13.19 41.12 -11.36
CA SER A 20 12.64 42.35 -10.79
C SER A 20 12.48 42.29 -9.27
N GLY A 21 12.75 41.15 -8.65
CA GLY A 21 12.54 40.91 -7.22
C GLY A 21 11.12 40.50 -6.85
N ALA A 22 10.23 40.30 -7.84
CA ALA A 22 8.84 39.90 -7.62
C ALA A 22 8.72 38.39 -7.35
N LEU A 23 7.60 37.95 -6.75
CA LEU A 23 7.31 36.55 -6.43
C LEU A 23 6.23 36.01 -7.40
N PRO A 24 6.60 35.63 -8.63
CA PRO A 24 5.63 35.39 -9.71
C PRO A 24 4.63 34.27 -9.38
N GLU A 25 5.06 33.18 -8.75
CA GLU A 25 4.15 32.08 -8.42
C GLU A 25 3.16 32.42 -7.31
N PHE A 26 3.62 33.21 -6.34
CA PHE A 26 2.80 33.72 -5.25
C PHE A 26 1.74 34.70 -5.77
N ILE A 27 2.19 35.67 -6.56
CA ILE A 27 1.33 36.67 -7.22
C ILE A 27 0.30 35.96 -8.09
N ALA A 28 0.73 35.04 -8.97
CA ALA A 28 -0.17 34.31 -9.85
C ALA A 28 -1.23 33.48 -9.10
N TYR A 29 -0.91 32.97 -7.90
CA TYR A 29 -1.88 32.26 -7.07
C TYR A 29 -2.90 33.21 -6.44
N PHE A 30 -2.46 34.31 -5.86
CA PHE A 30 -3.34 35.26 -5.19
C PHE A 30 -4.15 36.11 -6.18
N ASP A 31 -3.62 36.45 -7.36
CA ASP A 31 -4.33 37.20 -8.40
C ASP A 31 -5.55 36.45 -8.98
N GLN A 32 -5.63 35.13 -8.79
CA GLN A 32 -6.81 34.33 -9.15
C GLN A 32 -7.97 34.52 -8.16
N HIS A 33 -7.76 35.27 -7.09
CA HIS A 33 -8.69 35.48 -6.01
C HIS A 33 -8.81 36.97 -5.69
N ASP A 34 -9.99 37.42 -5.26
CA ASP A 34 -10.14 38.78 -4.72
C ASP A 34 -9.68 38.82 -3.25
N TRP A 35 -8.40 38.56 -3.02
CA TRP A 35 -7.85 38.45 -1.66
C TRP A 35 -7.86 39.77 -0.89
N ARG A 36 -8.08 40.90 -1.56
CA ARG A 36 -8.18 42.22 -0.91
C ARG A 36 -9.45 42.38 -0.09
N SER A 37 -10.49 41.62 -0.38
CA SER A 37 -11.73 41.59 0.39
C SER A 37 -11.75 40.49 1.47
N TRP A 38 -10.66 39.72 1.59
CA TRP A 38 -10.57 38.64 2.56
C TRP A 38 -10.17 39.14 3.95
N GLU A 39 -10.76 38.51 4.96
CA GLU A 39 -10.31 38.60 6.34
C GLU A 39 -8.93 37.93 6.51
N GLU A 40 -8.18 38.35 7.53
CA GLU A 40 -6.81 37.85 7.78
C GLU A 40 -6.73 36.31 7.86
N GLU A 41 -7.72 35.68 8.51
CA GLU A 41 -7.79 34.22 8.64
C GLU A 41 -7.95 33.51 7.29
N GLN A 42 -8.68 34.12 6.36
CA GLN A 42 -8.85 33.60 5.00
C GLN A 42 -7.56 33.72 4.20
N VAL A 43 -6.86 34.85 4.32
CA VAL A 43 -5.54 35.05 3.71
C VAL A 43 -4.53 34.04 4.24
N PHE A 44 -4.49 33.82 5.56
CA PHE A 44 -3.62 32.84 6.18
C PHE A 44 -3.93 31.40 5.73
N THR A 45 -5.22 31.07 5.61
CA THR A 45 -5.65 29.77 5.11
C THR A 45 -5.21 29.55 3.66
N ALA A 46 -5.42 30.54 2.80
CA ALA A 46 -4.98 30.49 1.41
C ALA A 46 -3.44 30.42 1.29
N PHE A 47 -2.71 31.15 2.13
CA PHE A 47 -1.25 31.08 2.20
C PHE A 47 -0.76 29.67 2.55
N ARG A 48 -1.34 29.05 3.58
CA ARG A 48 -1.02 27.66 3.94
C ARG A 48 -1.31 26.71 2.78
N GLN A 49 -2.44 26.87 2.11
CA GLN A 49 -2.79 26.05 0.95
C GLN A 49 -1.81 26.22 -0.20
N PHE A 50 -1.39 27.46 -0.50
CA PHE A 50 -0.35 27.74 -1.48
C PHE A 50 0.96 27.02 -1.15
N VAL A 51 1.43 27.17 0.10
CA VAL A 51 2.67 26.54 0.59
C VAL A 51 2.58 25.03 0.46
N PHE A 52 1.54 24.40 1.01
CA PHE A 52 1.36 22.95 0.93
C PHE A 52 1.30 22.46 -0.51
N ARG A 53 0.57 23.16 -1.37
CA ARG A 53 0.47 22.83 -2.79
C ARG A 53 1.85 22.85 -3.45
N LYS A 54 2.62 23.92 -3.28
CA LYS A 54 3.93 24.05 -3.92
C LYS A 54 4.96 23.05 -3.39
N THR A 55 4.96 22.80 -2.08
CA THR A 55 5.79 21.75 -1.49
C THR A 55 5.42 20.38 -2.05
N LEU A 56 4.13 20.06 -2.12
CA LEU A 56 3.66 18.78 -2.62
C LEU A 56 3.95 18.61 -4.13
N ASP A 57 3.70 19.65 -4.94
CA ASP A 57 4.00 19.67 -6.37
C ASP A 57 5.50 19.53 -6.63
N GLY A 58 6.35 20.20 -5.84
CA GLY A 58 7.79 20.10 -5.95
C GLY A 58 8.33 18.72 -5.54
N VAL A 59 7.79 18.14 -4.47
CA VAL A 59 8.05 16.75 -4.06
C VAL A 59 7.68 15.80 -5.20
N TYR A 60 6.51 16.00 -5.81
CA TYR A 60 6.06 15.18 -6.93
C TYR A 60 6.89 15.38 -8.20
N ARG A 61 7.29 16.60 -8.53
CA ARG A 61 8.19 16.88 -9.66
C ARG A 61 9.53 16.19 -9.45
N MET A 62 10.13 16.33 -8.26
CA MET A 62 11.37 15.66 -7.92
C MET A 62 11.24 14.13 -7.95
N HIS A 63 10.11 13.58 -7.52
CA HIS A 63 9.84 12.15 -7.67
C HIS A 63 9.62 11.74 -9.13
N GLY A 64 8.96 12.56 -9.95
CA GLY A 64 8.73 12.27 -11.38
C GLY A 64 10.01 12.33 -12.23
N GLU A 65 10.90 13.28 -11.93
CA GLU A 65 12.22 13.39 -12.57
C GLU A 65 13.18 12.28 -12.13
N ARG A 66 13.05 11.81 -10.88
CA ARG A 66 13.91 10.74 -10.33
C ARG A 66 13.34 9.33 -10.49
N ASP A 67 12.04 9.18 -10.72
CA ASP A 67 11.35 7.88 -10.81
C ASP A 67 10.40 7.80 -12.02
N PRO A 68 10.93 7.48 -13.22
CA PRO A 68 10.14 7.23 -14.42
C PRO A 68 9.12 6.09 -14.26
N GLN A 69 9.37 5.14 -13.36
CA GLN A 69 8.45 4.01 -13.13
C GLN A 69 7.19 4.48 -12.43
N LEU A 70 7.32 5.34 -11.41
CA LEU A 70 6.16 5.93 -10.73
C LEU A 70 5.32 6.80 -11.67
N ALA A 71 5.96 7.63 -12.51
CA ALA A 71 5.25 8.44 -13.50
C ALA A 71 4.47 7.56 -14.50
N ARG A 72 5.09 6.48 -14.99
CA ARG A 72 4.43 5.50 -15.85
C ARG A 72 3.27 4.80 -15.14
N LEU A 73 3.44 4.42 -13.88
CA LEU A 73 2.38 3.80 -13.07
C LEU A 73 1.18 4.73 -12.89
N ILE A 74 1.40 6.00 -12.54
CA ILE A 74 0.33 7.01 -12.41
C ILE A 74 -0.42 7.18 -13.72
N ARG A 75 0.30 7.28 -14.86
CA ARG A 75 -0.32 7.39 -16.18
C ARG A 75 -1.18 6.16 -16.49
N ASN A 76 -0.65 4.96 -16.28
CA ASN A 76 -1.38 3.72 -16.52
C ASN A 76 -2.63 3.62 -15.64
N LEU A 77 -2.51 3.94 -14.35
CA LEU A 77 -3.65 3.98 -13.43
C LEU A 77 -4.72 4.96 -13.93
N LYS A 78 -4.37 6.17 -14.37
CA LYS A 78 -5.34 7.13 -14.93
C LYS A 78 -6.10 6.57 -16.12
N LEU A 79 -5.41 5.89 -17.04
CA LEU A 79 -6.04 5.26 -18.21
C LEU A 79 -7.01 4.16 -17.77
N THR A 80 -6.55 3.25 -16.91
CA THR A 80 -7.38 2.16 -16.37
C THR A 80 -8.58 2.68 -15.57
N ILE A 81 -8.42 3.76 -14.81
CA ILE A 81 -9.51 4.41 -14.06
C ILE A 81 -10.53 5.02 -15.02
N ALA A 82 -10.10 5.64 -16.12
CA ALA A 82 -11.01 6.21 -17.11
C ALA A 82 -11.89 5.16 -17.81
N GLU A 83 -11.43 3.91 -17.86
CA GLU A 83 -12.14 2.77 -18.45
C GLU A 83 -12.99 1.99 -17.41
N SER A 84 -12.83 2.28 -16.12
CA SER A 84 -13.50 1.55 -15.04
C SER A 84 -14.79 2.23 -14.59
N ALA A 85 -15.87 1.46 -14.48
CA ALA A 85 -17.13 1.91 -13.88
C ALA A 85 -17.12 1.88 -12.34
N GLU A 86 -16.14 1.23 -11.71
CA GLU A 86 -16.11 0.97 -10.27
C GLU A 86 -15.46 2.09 -9.46
N VAL A 87 -14.71 2.96 -10.14
CA VAL A 87 -13.99 4.09 -9.53
C VAL A 87 -14.24 5.38 -10.27
N VAL A 88 -14.15 6.47 -9.52
CA VAL A 88 -14.21 7.82 -10.08
C VAL A 88 -12.95 8.57 -9.71
N LEU A 89 -12.29 9.13 -10.73
CA LEU A 89 -11.25 10.13 -10.54
C LEU A 89 -11.90 11.49 -10.34
N TYR A 90 -11.61 12.16 -9.23
CA TYR A 90 -12.11 13.49 -8.94
C TYR A 90 -11.00 14.39 -8.41
N LYS A 91 -11.23 15.70 -8.42
CA LYS A 91 -10.31 16.67 -7.83
C LYS A 91 -10.85 17.14 -6.48
N LYS A 92 -9.99 17.14 -5.47
CA LYS A 92 -10.23 17.81 -4.18
C LYS A 92 -9.10 18.83 -3.99
N GLY A 93 -9.42 20.10 -4.23
CA GLY A 93 -8.40 21.12 -4.46
C GLY A 93 -7.60 20.81 -5.73
N GLN A 94 -6.27 20.78 -5.62
CA GLN A 94 -5.37 20.49 -6.74
C GLN A 94 -4.94 19.01 -6.82
N VAL A 95 -5.30 18.21 -5.83
CA VAL A 95 -4.91 16.81 -5.76
C VAL A 95 -5.95 15.98 -6.53
N ALA A 96 -5.46 15.04 -7.35
CA ALA A 96 -6.30 14.02 -7.98
C ALA A 96 -6.55 12.90 -6.98
N TRP A 97 -7.83 12.59 -6.73
CA TRP A 97 -8.28 11.57 -5.81
C TRP A 97 -9.05 10.50 -6.55
N ILE A 98 -9.01 9.29 -6.02
CA ILE A 98 -9.82 8.17 -6.48
C ILE A 98 -10.77 7.81 -5.36
N ARG A 99 -12.02 7.49 -5.71
CA ARG A 99 -12.97 6.85 -4.81
C ARG A 99 -13.72 5.75 -5.55
N THR A 100 -14.39 4.87 -4.82
CA THR A 100 -15.36 3.93 -5.42
C THR A 100 -16.58 4.69 -5.94
N SER A 101 -17.16 4.26 -7.06
CA SER A 101 -18.33 4.93 -7.67
C SER A 101 -19.57 4.96 -6.77
N GLU A 102 -19.69 3.96 -5.87
CA GLU A 102 -20.77 3.86 -4.88
C GLU A 102 -20.60 4.80 -3.67
N ALA A 103 -19.40 5.38 -3.49
CA ALA A 103 -19.14 6.22 -2.34
C ALA A 103 -19.85 7.58 -2.47
N PRO A 104 -20.42 8.11 -1.36
CA PRO A 104 -21.03 9.43 -1.37
C PRO A 104 -20.01 10.51 -1.74
N VAL A 105 -20.49 11.57 -2.39
CA VAL A 105 -19.62 12.65 -2.90
C VAL A 105 -18.88 13.35 -1.77
N GLU A 106 -19.62 13.58 -0.69
CA GLU A 106 -19.12 14.10 0.57
C GLU A 106 -19.09 12.95 1.57
N ASN A 107 -17.89 12.61 2.03
CA ASN A 107 -17.71 11.64 3.10
C ASN A 107 -17.10 12.37 4.29
N ALA A 108 -17.76 12.28 5.45
CA ALA A 108 -17.31 12.90 6.68
C ALA A 108 -16.07 12.21 7.29
N LEU A 109 -15.76 10.99 6.83
CA LEU A 109 -14.62 10.24 7.31
C LEU A 109 -13.30 10.77 6.74
N GLU A 110 -12.24 10.63 7.52
CA GLU A 110 -10.88 10.93 7.09
C GLU A 110 -10.38 9.88 6.08
N PRO A 111 -9.51 10.24 5.12
CA PRO A 111 -8.93 9.28 4.20
C PRO A 111 -8.06 8.27 4.93
N ILE A 112 -7.97 7.05 4.37
CA ILE A 112 -7.12 5.99 4.91
C ILE A 112 -5.64 6.43 4.93
N PRO A 113 -4.92 6.32 6.06
CA PRO A 113 -3.49 6.58 6.12
C PRO A 113 -2.74 5.72 5.09
N LEU A 114 -1.82 6.33 4.34
CA LEU A 114 -1.15 5.66 3.21
C LEU A 114 -0.37 4.42 3.65
N GLU A 115 0.18 4.41 4.85
CA GLU A 115 0.91 3.28 5.42
C GLU A 115 -0.01 2.08 5.66
N LEU A 116 -1.25 2.36 6.11
CA LEU A 116 -2.26 1.32 6.30
C LEU A 116 -2.79 0.83 4.95
N PHE A 117 -3.01 1.75 4.01
CA PHE A 117 -3.42 1.41 2.66
C PHE A 117 -2.37 0.53 1.97
N GLU A 118 -1.09 0.91 2.01
CA GLU A 118 0.05 0.12 1.49
C GLU A 118 0.04 -1.31 2.03
N ARG A 119 -0.14 -1.48 3.34
CA ARG A 119 -0.23 -2.81 3.98
C ARG A 119 -1.41 -3.64 3.49
N ARG A 120 -2.50 -3.00 3.08
CA ARG A 120 -3.69 -3.69 2.56
C ARG A 120 -3.58 -4.01 1.09
N VAL A 121 -2.87 -3.20 0.30
CA VAL A 121 -2.65 -3.49 -1.13
C VAL A 121 -1.47 -4.43 -1.37
N CYS A 122 -0.56 -4.60 -0.41
CA CYS A 122 0.55 -5.55 -0.55
C CYS A 122 0.12 -7.02 -0.65
N VAL A 123 -1.13 -7.30 -0.28
CA VAL A 123 -1.75 -8.62 -0.34
C VAL A 123 -2.24 -8.98 -1.75
N CYS A 124 -2.25 -7.99 -2.63
CA CYS A 124 -2.91 -8.12 -3.91
C CYS A 124 -2.06 -8.87 -4.92
N GLU A 125 -2.76 -9.68 -5.70
CA GLU A 125 -2.20 -10.41 -6.80
C GLU A 125 -2.32 -9.62 -8.08
N GLY A 126 -1.33 -9.78 -8.94
CA GLY A 126 -1.22 -9.07 -10.20
C GLY A 126 -0.26 -7.88 -10.13
N ASP A 127 0.34 -7.60 -11.28
CA ASP A 127 1.30 -6.52 -11.46
C ASP A 127 0.93 -5.58 -12.60
N THR A 128 -0.28 -5.74 -13.14
CA THR A 128 -0.85 -4.86 -14.15
C THR A 128 -1.68 -3.74 -13.51
N ALA A 129 -1.83 -2.61 -14.20
CA ALA A 129 -2.66 -1.51 -13.69
C ALA A 129 -4.13 -1.91 -13.40
N PRO A 130 -4.80 -2.72 -14.23
CA PRO A 130 -6.11 -3.31 -13.91
C PRO A 130 -6.14 -4.10 -12.61
N ASP A 131 -5.18 -5.00 -12.38
CA ASP A 131 -5.14 -5.83 -11.16
C ASP A 131 -4.96 -4.97 -9.91
N LEU A 132 -4.05 -4.00 -9.99
CA LEU A 132 -3.77 -3.06 -8.91
C LEU A 132 -4.96 -2.14 -8.63
N LEU A 133 -5.73 -1.77 -9.66
CA LEU A 133 -6.96 -1.00 -9.49
C LEU A 133 -8.06 -1.85 -8.86
N ALA A 134 -8.27 -3.09 -9.31
CA ALA A 134 -9.24 -4.02 -8.73
C ALA A 134 -8.94 -4.29 -7.23
N CYS A 135 -7.66 -4.47 -6.91
CA CYS A 135 -7.16 -4.52 -5.54
C CYS A 135 -7.54 -3.27 -4.73
N THR A 136 -7.29 -2.09 -5.29
CA THR A 136 -7.59 -0.80 -4.67
C THR A 136 -9.08 -0.69 -4.36
N VAL A 137 -9.94 -1.02 -5.33
CA VAL A 137 -11.40 -1.04 -5.17
C VAL A 137 -11.80 -1.96 -4.02
N ARG A 138 -11.25 -3.17 -3.98
CA ARG A 138 -11.52 -4.12 -2.89
C ARG A 138 -11.13 -3.55 -1.54
N VAL A 139 -9.95 -2.93 -1.40
CA VAL A 139 -9.50 -2.31 -0.14
C VAL A 139 -10.42 -1.16 0.27
N LEU A 140 -10.82 -0.30 -0.68
CA LEU A 140 -11.69 0.85 -0.41
C LEU A 140 -13.13 0.46 -0.07
N ARG A 141 -13.66 -0.63 -0.67
CA ARG A 141 -15.01 -1.14 -0.36
C ARG A 141 -15.12 -1.84 1.00
N HIS A 142 -14.11 -2.64 1.37
CA HIS A 142 -14.18 -3.47 2.58
C HIS A 142 -13.73 -2.74 3.85
N GLN A 143 -13.24 -1.52 3.73
CA GLN A 143 -12.84 -0.71 4.87
C GLN A 143 -14.03 0.13 5.36
N THR A 144 -14.25 0.17 6.67
CA THR A 144 -15.40 0.86 7.28
C THR A 144 -15.00 2.03 8.19
N LEU A 145 -13.70 2.20 8.46
CA LEU A 145 -13.18 3.17 9.43
C LEU A 145 -12.73 4.48 8.79
N PHE A 146 -12.54 4.51 7.47
CA PHE A 146 -12.03 5.67 6.73
C PHE A 146 -12.92 5.98 5.54
N ALA A 147 -12.69 7.13 4.90
CA ALA A 147 -13.30 7.41 3.62
C ALA A 147 -12.80 6.41 2.57
N PRO A 148 -13.68 5.90 1.68
CA PRO A 148 -13.33 5.01 0.57
C PRO A 148 -12.69 5.82 -0.57
N SER A 149 -11.71 6.66 -0.23
CA SER A 149 -10.96 7.47 -1.18
C SER A 149 -9.50 7.58 -0.81
N VAL A 150 -8.65 7.76 -1.82
CA VAL A 150 -7.19 7.85 -1.68
C VAL A 150 -6.63 8.82 -2.71
N PRO A 151 -5.60 9.63 -2.40
CA PRO A 151 -4.91 10.42 -3.41
C PRO A 151 -4.30 9.51 -4.46
N LEU A 152 -4.49 9.80 -5.75
CA LEU A 152 -3.95 9.00 -6.86
C LEU A 152 -2.43 8.80 -6.75
N THR A 153 -1.70 9.85 -6.35
CA THR A 153 -0.26 9.75 -6.18
C THR A 153 0.11 8.87 -4.97
N GLY A 154 -0.63 9.01 -3.87
CA GLY A 154 -0.46 8.16 -2.68
C GLY A 154 -0.74 6.69 -3.00
N LEU A 155 -1.78 6.42 -3.79
CA LEU A 155 -2.07 5.10 -4.33
C LEU A 155 -0.89 4.56 -5.13
N ALA A 156 -0.38 5.33 -6.11
CA ALA A 156 0.71 4.86 -6.96
C ALA A 156 1.99 4.55 -6.15
N ILE A 157 2.30 5.37 -5.13
CA ILE A 157 3.43 5.12 -4.22
C ILE A 157 3.19 3.82 -3.44
N ALA A 158 2.01 3.64 -2.85
CA ALA A 158 1.65 2.45 -2.09
C ALA A 158 1.72 1.17 -2.94
N LEU A 159 1.20 1.21 -4.18
CA LEU A 159 1.26 0.09 -5.12
C LEU A 159 2.70 -0.21 -5.56
N ARG A 160 3.50 0.81 -5.89
CA ARG A 160 4.92 0.62 -6.24
C ARG A 160 5.68 -0.04 -5.09
N ASN A 161 5.47 0.43 -3.86
CA ASN A 161 6.11 -0.14 -2.67
C ASN A 161 5.63 -1.59 -2.42
N ALA A 162 4.33 -1.86 -2.60
CA ALA A 162 3.77 -3.21 -2.53
C ALA A 162 4.42 -4.14 -3.58
N LEU A 163 4.48 -3.72 -4.84
CA LEU A 163 5.12 -4.47 -5.93
C LEU A 163 6.61 -4.72 -5.67
N ALA A 164 7.33 -3.75 -5.13
CA ALA A 164 8.73 -3.90 -4.76
C ALA A 164 8.94 -4.93 -3.63
N ARG A 165 7.94 -5.13 -2.75
CA ARG A 165 7.98 -6.14 -1.69
C ARG A 165 7.55 -7.52 -2.17
N THR A 166 6.65 -7.62 -3.16
CA THR A 166 6.15 -8.89 -3.68
C THR A 166 7.03 -9.48 -4.77
N ARG A 167 7.78 -8.66 -5.51
CA ARG A 167 8.75 -9.15 -6.49
C ARG A 167 9.94 -9.79 -5.77
N PRO A 168 10.20 -11.10 -5.97
CA PRO A 168 11.39 -11.72 -5.42
C PRO A 168 12.62 -11.03 -6.00
N VAL A 169 13.62 -10.79 -5.14
CA VAL A 169 14.94 -10.35 -5.57
C VAL A 169 15.54 -11.50 -6.38
N SER A 170 15.34 -11.47 -7.70
CA SER A 170 15.98 -12.29 -8.75
C SER A 170 16.00 -13.83 -8.55
N GLY A 171 15.20 -14.54 -9.35
CA GLY A 171 15.55 -15.89 -9.85
C GLY A 171 14.65 -17.07 -9.46
N GLU A 172 13.78 -16.95 -8.45
CA GLU A 172 12.92 -18.06 -8.04
C GLU A 172 11.53 -17.96 -8.69
N ALA A 173 11.07 -19.07 -9.30
CA ALA A 173 9.77 -19.18 -9.94
C ALA A 173 8.63 -18.80 -8.96
N GLN A 174 7.71 -17.95 -9.42
CA GLN A 174 6.56 -17.52 -8.62
C GLN A 174 5.64 -18.70 -8.29
N GLU A 175 5.38 -18.91 -7.00
CA GLU A 175 4.28 -19.75 -6.56
C GLU A 175 2.94 -19.00 -6.74
N PRO A 176 1.85 -19.67 -7.17
CA PRO A 176 0.52 -19.08 -7.23
C PRO A 176 0.15 -18.50 -5.86
N THR A 177 -0.25 -17.24 -5.83
CA THR A 177 -0.48 -16.49 -4.59
C THR A 177 -1.94 -16.57 -4.11
N ALA A 178 -2.87 -17.02 -4.98
CA ALA A 178 -4.31 -17.08 -4.70
C ALA A 178 -4.72 -18.32 -3.89
N TYR A 179 -4.63 -18.17 -2.57
CA TYR A 179 -5.35 -19.00 -1.60
C TYR A 179 -6.62 -18.31 -1.09
N SER A 180 -7.03 -17.20 -1.71
CA SER A 180 -8.14 -16.34 -1.28
C SER A 180 -9.52 -17.02 -1.31
N ASN A 181 -9.68 -18.07 -2.10
CA ASN A 181 -10.92 -18.85 -2.20
C ASN A 181 -10.94 -20.07 -1.27
N LEU A 182 -9.86 -20.34 -0.54
CA LEU A 182 -9.81 -21.47 0.38
C LEU A 182 -10.55 -21.16 1.68
N SER A 183 -11.21 -22.18 2.22
CA SER A 183 -11.79 -22.09 3.56
C SER A 183 -10.69 -21.79 4.59
N ALA A 184 -10.95 -20.78 5.44
CA ALA A 184 -10.03 -20.42 6.52
C ALA A 184 -9.76 -21.61 7.45
N ASP A 185 -10.78 -22.43 7.72
CA ASP A 185 -10.65 -23.61 8.58
C ASP A 185 -9.76 -24.68 7.93
N TRP A 186 -9.94 -24.91 6.62
CA TRP A 186 -9.07 -25.80 5.86
C TRP A 186 -7.61 -25.35 5.91
N VAL A 187 -7.34 -24.05 5.69
CA VAL A 187 -5.97 -23.52 5.77
C VAL A 187 -5.39 -23.70 7.18
N ARG A 188 -6.18 -23.48 8.24
CA ARG A 188 -5.75 -23.70 9.63
C ARG A 188 -5.40 -25.17 9.89
N ASP A 189 -6.19 -26.10 9.36
CA ASP A 189 -5.95 -27.53 9.54
C ASP A 189 -4.67 -27.98 8.81
N VAL A 190 -4.44 -27.50 7.58
CA VAL A 190 -3.20 -27.76 6.86
C VAL A 190 -1.99 -27.20 7.63
N ILE A 191 -2.08 -25.95 8.10
CA ILE A 191 -1.01 -25.34 8.91
C ILE A 191 -0.75 -26.18 10.18
N ARG A 192 -1.80 -26.60 10.89
CA ARG A 192 -1.68 -27.43 12.11
C ARG A 192 -1.02 -28.78 11.82
N ALA A 193 -1.40 -29.44 10.73
CA ALA A 193 -0.84 -30.71 10.31
C ALA A 193 0.66 -30.59 9.99
N VAL A 194 1.04 -29.61 9.18
CA VAL A 194 2.45 -29.36 8.85
C VAL A 194 3.26 -28.98 10.08
N SER A 195 2.70 -28.12 10.94
CA SER A 195 3.36 -27.67 12.17
C SER A 195 3.64 -28.80 13.14
N SER A 196 2.69 -29.73 13.30
CA SER A 196 2.85 -30.89 14.16
C SER A 196 4.00 -31.79 13.68
N ARG A 197 4.13 -31.96 12.36
CA ARG A 197 5.23 -32.71 11.75
C ARG A 197 6.58 -31.99 11.85
N MET A 198 6.58 -30.66 11.73
CA MET A 198 7.80 -29.86 11.72
C MET A 198 8.34 -29.59 13.13
N TRP A 199 7.48 -29.51 14.15
CA TRP A 199 7.84 -29.11 15.52
C TRP A 199 9.10 -29.81 16.08
N PRO A 200 9.31 -31.14 15.94
CA PRO A 200 10.52 -31.80 16.44
C PRO A 200 11.82 -31.16 15.92
N SER A 201 11.86 -30.71 14.66
CA SER A 201 13.03 -30.07 14.05
C SER A 201 13.31 -28.64 14.55
N TYR A 202 12.40 -28.07 15.32
CA TYR A 202 12.47 -26.73 15.90
C TYR A 202 12.62 -26.74 17.43
N GLN A 203 12.54 -27.90 18.07
CA GLN A 203 12.85 -28.03 19.49
C GLN A 203 14.28 -27.57 19.75
N GLY A 204 14.45 -26.65 20.70
CA GLY A 204 15.73 -26.02 21.02
C GLY A 204 16.15 -24.85 20.11
N LYS A 205 15.50 -24.66 18.94
CA LYS A 205 15.76 -23.49 18.07
C LYS A 205 14.86 -22.30 18.40
N VAL A 206 13.59 -22.58 18.72
CA VAL A 206 12.61 -21.59 19.16
C VAL A 206 11.76 -22.19 20.28
N SER A 207 11.20 -21.33 21.14
CA SER A 207 10.26 -21.78 22.16
C SER A 207 8.94 -22.21 21.53
N ARG A 208 8.18 -23.05 22.25
CA ARG A 208 6.87 -23.52 21.80
C ARG A 208 5.89 -22.36 21.51
N PRO A 209 5.76 -21.34 22.37
CA PRO A 209 4.89 -20.20 22.09
C PRO A 209 5.32 -19.41 20.84
N VAL A 210 6.63 -19.25 20.61
CA VAL A 210 7.12 -18.56 19.41
C VAL A 210 6.78 -19.35 18.15
N TYR A 211 6.89 -20.67 18.21
CA TYR A 211 6.53 -21.52 17.09
C TYR A 211 5.03 -21.51 16.80
N GLU A 212 4.18 -21.47 17.82
CA GLU A 212 2.73 -21.31 17.67
C GLU A 212 2.36 -19.95 17.08
N ALA A 213 3.05 -18.88 17.49
CA ALA A 213 2.88 -17.55 16.89
C ALA A 213 3.28 -17.50 15.41
N TYR A 214 4.23 -18.34 14.97
CA TYR A 214 4.53 -18.51 13.54
C TYR A 214 3.38 -19.17 12.76
N GLN A 215 2.61 -20.05 13.39
CA GLN A 215 1.45 -20.68 12.75
C GLN A 215 0.36 -19.64 12.51
N GLU A 216 0.06 -18.82 13.52
CA GLU A 216 -0.91 -17.74 13.37
C GLU A 216 -0.42 -16.68 12.39
N ALA A 217 0.85 -16.28 12.46
CA ALA A 217 1.42 -15.36 11.49
C ALA A 217 1.37 -15.92 10.06
N ALA A 218 1.63 -17.22 9.87
CA ALA A 218 1.50 -17.84 8.56
C ALA A 218 0.06 -17.85 8.07
N PHE A 219 -0.92 -18.11 8.95
CA PHE A 219 -2.34 -17.99 8.62
C PHE A 219 -2.69 -16.56 8.19
N LEU A 220 -2.22 -15.54 8.92
CA LEU A 220 -2.42 -14.14 8.54
C LEU A 220 -1.77 -13.81 7.19
N VAL A 221 -0.59 -14.36 6.89
CA VAL A 221 0.05 -14.18 5.58
C VAL A 221 -0.74 -14.87 4.47
N VAL A 222 -1.17 -16.12 4.67
CA VAL A 222 -1.81 -16.93 3.63
C VAL A 222 -3.25 -16.49 3.37
N VAL A 223 -4.03 -16.26 4.43
CA VAL A 223 -5.48 -16.00 4.32
C VAL A 223 -5.78 -14.51 4.33
N ARG A 224 -5.06 -13.73 5.14
CA ARG A 224 -5.29 -12.28 5.26
C ARG A 224 -4.28 -11.46 4.44
N GLY A 225 -3.31 -12.12 3.82
CA GLY A 225 -2.33 -11.50 2.95
C GLY A 225 -1.29 -10.62 3.65
N TYR A 226 -1.19 -10.67 4.98
CA TYR A 226 -0.28 -9.79 5.71
C TYR A 226 1.16 -9.94 5.18
N CYS A 227 1.93 -8.83 5.17
CA CYS A 227 3.36 -8.96 4.92
C CYS A 227 4.03 -9.72 6.08
N HIS A 228 5.08 -10.49 5.78
CA HIS A 228 5.70 -11.41 6.74
C HIS A 228 6.09 -10.73 8.06
N SER A 229 6.69 -9.54 7.96
CA SER A 229 7.12 -8.78 9.13
C SER A 229 5.95 -8.29 9.97
N ALA A 230 4.87 -7.79 9.35
CA ALA A 230 3.69 -7.33 10.08
C ALA A 230 2.96 -8.49 10.77
N ALA A 231 2.83 -9.64 10.09
CA ALA A 231 2.21 -10.82 10.67
C ALA A 231 2.94 -11.27 11.93
N VAL A 232 4.25 -11.50 11.84
CA VAL A 232 5.05 -11.96 12.99
C VAL A 232 5.17 -10.89 14.07
N ALA A 233 5.33 -9.62 13.70
CA ALA A 233 5.36 -8.53 14.68
C ALA A 233 4.05 -8.42 15.46
N SER A 234 2.91 -8.65 14.81
CA SER A 234 1.60 -8.60 15.47
C SER A 234 1.39 -9.76 16.44
N THR A 235 1.87 -10.97 16.11
CA THR A 235 1.66 -12.16 16.95
C THR A 235 2.68 -12.28 18.09
N LEU A 236 3.87 -11.71 17.93
CA LEU A 236 4.94 -11.74 18.94
C LEU A 236 5.21 -10.39 19.62
N HIS A 237 4.45 -9.35 19.28
CA HIS A 237 4.64 -7.98 19.76
C HIS A 237 6.08 -7.45 19.55
N LEU A 238 6.67 -7.74 18.39
CA LEU A 238 8.04 -7.38 18.05
C LEU A 238 8.12 -6.09 17.25
N THR A 239 9.26 -5.42 17.34
CA THR A 239 9.65 -4.38 16.38
C THR A 239 10.05 -5.00 15.04
N ALA A 240 10.00 -4.19 13.97
CA ALA A 240 10.47 -4.62 12.64
C ALA A 240 11.97 -4.94 12.59
N LYS A 241 12.77 -4.41 13.53
CA LYS A 241 14.20 -4.72 13.66
C LYS A 241 14.39 -6.12 14.25
N GLU A 242 13.74 -6.40 15.37
CA GLU A 242 13.82 -7.72 16.04
C GLU A 242 13.33 -8.86 15.14
N TYR A 243 12.25 -8.65 14.39
CA TYR A 243 11.79 -9.61 13.39
C TYR A 243 12.89 -9.95 12.38
N ARG A 244 13.54 -8.93 11.81
CA ARG A 244 14.59 -9.12 10.79
C ARG A 244 15.81 -9.85 11.33
N GLU A 245 16.22 -9.52 12.56
CA GLU A 245 17.44 -10.07 13.16
C GLU A 245 17.26 -11.49 13.69
N ARG A 246 16.08 -11.82 14.24
CA ARG A 246 15.90 -13.07 15.01
C ARG A 246 14.91 -14.06 14.39
N HIS A 247 13.90 -13.59 13.67
CA HIS A 247 12.75 -14.44 13.30
C HIS A 247 12.61 -14.66 11.79
N ARG A 248 13.12 -13.74 10.97
CA ARG A 248 12.89 -13.74 9.52
C ARG A 248 13.22 -15.07 8.86
N ASN A 249 14.46 -15.54 9.00
CA ASN A 249 14.92 -16.75 8.30
C ASN A 249 14.11 -17.99 8.71
N THR A 250 13.84 -18.12 10.01
CA THR A 250 13.07 -19.24 10.58
C THR A 250 11.63 -19.20 10.10
N PHE A 251 10.98 -18.03 10.18
CA PHE A 251 9.59 -17.86 9.76
C PHE A 251 9.40 -18.03 8.25
N GLU A 252 10.26 -17.44 7.42
CA GLU A 252 10.17 -17.56 5.96
C GLU A 252 10.32 -19.02 5.52
N TYR A 253 11.20 -19.80 6.18
CA TYR A 253 11.30 -21.23 5.92
C TYR A 253 10.03 -21.98 6.31
N VAL A 254 9.49 -21.71 7.51
CA VAL A 254 8.24 -22.34 7.99
C VAL A 254 7.08 -22.03 7.03
N LEU A 255 6.92 -20.77 6.65
CA LEU A 255 5.92 -20.32 5.69
C LEU A 255 6.07 -21.01 4.33
N ARG A 256 7.30 -21.19 3.84
CA ARG A 256 7.58 -21.92 2.59
C ARG A 256 7.11 -23.38 2.68
N GLN A 257 7.32 -24.05 3.80
CA GLN A 257 6.83 -25.42 4.00
C GLN A 257 5.29 -25.48 4.01
N PHE A 258 4.63 -24.50 4.64
CA PHE A 258 3.17 -24.40 4.62
C PHE A 258 2.64 -24.19 3.21
N ARG A 259 3.17 -23.22 2.45
CA ARG A 259 2.76 -22.97 1.06
C ARG A 259 2.95 -24.19 0.17
N ARG A 260 4.09 -24.89 0.29
CA ARG A 260 4.35 -26.12 -0.46
C ARG A 260 3.29 -27.19 -0.18
N ARG A 261 2.88 -27.35 1.09
CA ARG A 261 1.86 -28.34 1.45
C ARG A 261 0.47 -27.93 1.01
N LEU A 262 0.08 -26.67 1.25
CA LEU A 262 -1.21 -26.12 0.79
C LEU A 262 -1.39 -26.34 -0.70
N ARG A 263 -0.35 -26.05 -1.50
CA ARG A 263 -0.36 -26.32 -2.95
C ARG A 263 -0.55 -27.80 -3.28
N ALA A 264 0.17 -28.68 -2.59
CA ALA A 264 0.09 -30.11 -2.86
C ALA A 264 -1.31 -30.68 -2.56
N GLU A 265 -1.93 -30.24 -1.47
CA GLU A 265 -3.30 -30.67 -1.12
C GLU A 265 -4.34 -30.05 -2.06
N TYR A 266 -4.23 -28.76 -2.36
CA TYR A 266 -5.13 -28.10 -3.31
C TYR A 266 -5.12 -28.75 -4.70
N LEU A 267 -3.94 -29.13 -5.22
CA LEU A 267 -3.83 -29.83 -6.50
C LEU A 267 -4.41 -31.26 -6.45
N ALA A 268 -4.33 -31.93 -5.31
CA ALA A 268 -4.93 -33.24 -5.12
C ALA A 268 -6.47 -33.14 -5.15
N ASP A 269 -7.04 -32.15 -4.45
CA ASP A 269 -8.48 -31.90 -4.42
C ASP A 269 -9.03 -31.59 -5.82
N LEU A 270 -8.38 -30.68 -6.57
CA LEU A 270 -8.76 -30.37 -7.96
C LEU A 270 -8.67 -31.58 -8.91
N SER A 271 -7.74 -32.51 -8.65
CA SER A 271 -7.60 -33.71 -9.46
C SER A 271 -8.72 -34.72 -9.16
N ALA A 272 -9.15 -34.80 -7.90
CA ALA A 272 -10.27 -35.64 -7.48
C ALA A 272 -11.60 -35.14 -8.05
N GLU A 273 -11.84 -33.82 -8.04
CA GLU A 273 -13.04 -33.20 -8.62
C GLU A 273 -13.16 -33.42 -10.14
N ARG A 274 -12.04 -33.53 -10.86
CA ARG A 274 -12.03 -33.77 -12.32
C ARG A 274 -12.23 -35.24 -12.70
N ALA A 275 -12.06 -36.15 -11.75
CA ALA A 275 -12.14 -37.59 -11.98
C ALA A 275 -13.52 -38.19 -11.63
N GLY A 276 -14.37 -37.45 -10.89
CA GLY A 276 -15.74 -37.82 -10.55
C GLY A 276 -16.76 -37.15 -11.45
#